data_AF-A0A1Y2G120-F1
#
_entry.id   AF-A0A1Y2G120-F1
#
_cell.length_a   1.000
_cell.length_b   1.000
_cell.length_c   1.000
_cell.angle_alpha   90.00
_cell.angle_beta   90.00
_cell.angle_gamma   90.00
#
_symmetry.space_group_name_H-M   'P 1'
#
loop_
_entity.id
_entity.type
_entity.pdbx_description
1 polymer ?
#
loop_
_entity_poly.entity_id
_entity_poly.type
_entity_poly.pdbx_seq_one_letter_code
_entity_poly.pdbx_strand_id
1 'polypeptide(L)' 'MSSYNDNGSLIRASNRNDQAQPKYRKRAKRMQPPGRCLSCDSSDTPEWRRGPDGARTLCNACGLRKYILTS' A
#
# COMPACT_ATOMS: atom_id res chain seq x y z
N MET A 1 -23.08 10.40 41.40
CA MET A 1 -23.45 11.82 41.26
C MET A 1 -22.52 12.46 40.25
N SER A 2 -23.04 12.99 39.15
CA SER A 2 -22.24 13.74 38.17
C SER A 2 -21.78 15.07 38.79
N SER A 3 -20.47 15.27 38.95
CA SER A 3 -19.92 16.56 39.39
C SER A 3 -19.87 17.51 38.19
N TYR A 4 -20.59 18.62 38.27
CA TYR A 4 -20.54 19.72 37.30
C TYR A 4 -19.59 20.82 37.81
N ASN A 5 -18.97 21.61 36.93
CA ASN A 5 -18.25 22.83 37.33
C ASN A 5 -19.21 24.01 37.55
N ASP A 6 -18.69 25.12 38.09
CA ASP A 6 -19.40 26.38 38.39
C ASP A 6 -20.10 27.01 37.17
N ASN A 7 -19.62 26.70 35.96
CA ASN A 7 -20.26 27.07 34.69
C ASN A 7 -21.31 26.04 34.19
N GLY A 8 -21.71 25.08 35.03
CA GLY A 8 -22.77 24.10 34.73
C GLY A 8 -22.40 23.00 33.72
N SER A 9 -21.12 22.82 33.40
CA SER A 9 -20.65 21.79 32.47
C SER A 9 -20.19 20.52 33.19
N LEU A 10 -20.41 19.36 32.57
CA LEU A 10 -20.06 18.07 33.17
C LEU A 10 -18.52 17.92 33.24
N ILE A 11 -17.97 17.67 34.44
CA ILE A 11 -16.54 17.38 34.57
C ILE A 11 -16.27 15.99 33.96
N ARG A 12 -15.68 15.96 32.76
CA ARG A 12 -15.24 14.72 32.09
C ARG A 12 -13.97 14.21 32.78
N ALA A 13 -14.10 13.22 33.67
CA ALA A 13 -12.97 12.44 34.16
C ALA A 13 -12.28 11.76 32.97
N SER A 14 -11.13 12.27 32.56
CA SER A 14 -10.41 11.79 31.38
C SER A 14 -9.64 10.52 31.71
N ASN A 15 -10.30 9.37 31.59
CA ASN A 15 -9.63 8.07 31.57
C ASN A 15 -9.47 7.64 30.10
N ARG A 16 -8.43 8.15 29.44
CA ARG A 16 -8.09 7.75 28.06
C ARG A 16 -6.82 6.91 28.10
N ASN A 17 -7.04 5.61 28.19
CA ASN A 17 -6.06 4.62 27.79
C ASN A 17 -5.79 4.84 26.29
N ASP A 18 -4.76 5.61 25.99
CA ASP A 18 -4.28 5.91 24.64
C ASP A 18 -3.63 4.66 24.06
N GLN A 19 -4.47 3.76 23.54
CA GLN A 19 -3.99 2.69 22.68
C GLN A 19 -4.22 3.12 21.24
N ALA A 20 -3.43 4.11 20.80
CA ALA A 20 -3.20 4.39 19.39
C ALA A 20 -2.54 3.17 18.74
N GLN A 21 -3.35 2.19 18.36
CA GLN A 21 -2.91 1.07 17.52
C GLN A 21 -2.51 1.62 16.14
N PRO A 22 -1.25 1.45 15.70
CA PRO A 22 -0.82 1.92 14.40
C PRO A 22 -1.43 1.00 13.32
N LYS A 23 -2.56 1.43 12.73
CA LYS A 23 -3.24 0.78 11.59
C LYS A 23 -2.46 0.90 10.26
N TYR A 24 -1.13 0.90 10.27
CA TYR A 24 -0.34 1.14 9.06
C TYR A 24 0.94 0.29 8.97
N ARG A 25 0.88 -1.06 8.97
CA ARG A 25 2.06 -1.87 8.53
C ARG A 25 1.75 -3.12 7.72
N LYS A 26 0.54 -3.28 7.15
CA LYS A 26 0.24 -4.47 6.31
C LYS A 26 -0.15 -4.17 4.86
N ARG A 27 -0.15 -2.90 4.43
CA ARG A 27 -0.48 -2.54 3.03
C ARG A 27 0.73 -2.21 2.14
N ALA A 28 1.93 -2.10 2.72
CA ALA A 28 3.15 -1.74 1.99
C ALA A 28 3.80 -2.89 1.18
N LYS A 29 3.34 -4.14 1.33
CA LYS A 29 3.86 -5.30 0.58
C LYS A 29 3.20 -5.51 -0.79
N ARG A 30 2.24 -4.66 -1.20
CA ARG A 30 1.37 -4.95 -2.35
C ARG A 30 1.82 -4.47 -3.72
N MET A 31 2.91 -3.70 -3.88
CA MET A 31 3.19 -3.13 -5.21
C MET A 31 4.66 -2.88 -5.56
N GLN A 32 5.62 -3.40 -4.79
CA GLN A 32 7.01 -3.34 -5.29
C GLN A 32 7.10 -4.29 -6.48
N PRO A 33 7.49 -3.81 -7.68
CA PRO A 33 7.81 -4.70 -8.79
C PRO A 33 8.82 -5.76 -8.31
N PRO A 34 8.75 -7.00 -8.81
CA PRO A 34 9.86 -7.91 -8.63
C PRO A 34 11.07 -7.17 -9.19
N GLY A 35 12.18 -7.09 -8.44
CA GLY A 35 13.36 -6.37 -8.88
C GLY A 35 14.01 -6.94 -10.16
N ARG A 36 13.33 -7.86 -10.87
CA ARG A 36 13.73 -8.54 -12.10
C ARG A 36 12.51 -8.88 -12.95
N CYS A 37 12.64 -8.76 -14.27
CA CYS A 37 11.64 -9.13 -15.26
C CYS A 37 11.43 -10.64 -15.31
N LEU A 38 10.19 -11.13 -15.26
CA LEU A 38 9.91 -12.58 -15.36
C LEU A 38 10.23 -13.20 -16.74
N SER A 39 10.42 -12.38 -17.78
CA SER A 39 10.67 -12.86 -19.14
C SER A 39 12.13 -12.79 -19.57
N CYS A 40 12.93 -11.90 -18.97
CA CYS A 40 14.32 -11.69 -19.36
C CYS A 40 15.27 -11.44 -18.17
N ASP A 41 14.76 -11.57 -16.95
CA ASP A 41 15.46 -11.35 -15.68
C ASP A 41 16.12 -9.97 -15.50
N SER A 42 15.91 -9.02 -16.42
CA SER A 42 16.46 -7.67 -16.29
C SER A 42 15.86 -6.95 -15.08
N SER A 43 16.73 -6.42 -14.23
CA SER A 43 16.42 -5.50 -13.14
C SER A 43 16.47 -4.03 -13.57
N ASP A 44 17.11 -3.75 -14.70
CA ASP A 44 17.32 -2.41 -15.22
C ASP A 44 16.20 -2.08 -16.21
N THR A 45 15.18 -1.36 -15.74
CA THR A 45 14.10 -0.92 -16.60
C THR A 45 13.50 0.39 -16.10
N PRO A 46 13.24 1.36 -17.00
CA PRO A 46 12.66 2.64 -16.61
C PRO A 46 11.19 2.54 -16.20
N GLU A 47 10.47 1.50 -16.64
CA GLU A 47 9.05 1.30 -16.31
C GLU A 47 8.70 -0.19 -16.25
N TRP A 48 7.96 -0.55 -15.21
CA TRP A 48 7.46 -1.92 -14.99
C TRP A 48 6.02 -2.06 -15.46
N ARG A 49 5.82 -2.93 -16.46
CA ARG A 49 4.51 -3.24 -17.03
C ARG A 49 3.85 -4.39 -16.28
N ARG A 50 2.51 -4.38 -16.28
CA ARG A 50 1.70 -5.48 -15.72
C ARG A 50 1.76 -6.68 -16.65
N GLY A 51 2.11 -7.83 -16.09
CA GLY A 51 2.02 -9.13 -16.75
C GLY A 51 0.58 -9.66 -16.78
N PRO A 52 0.35 -10.82 -17.40
CA PRO A 52 -0.97 -11.44 -17.51
C PRO A 52 -1.62 -11.73 -16.16
N ASP A 53 -0.82 -12.01 -15.12
CA ASP A 53 -1.28 -12.21 -13.74
C ASP A 53 -1.62 -10.89 -13.00
N GLY A 54 -1.62 -9.75 -13.70
CA GLY A 54 -1.95 -8.43 -13.16
C GLY A 54 -0.86 -7.77 -12.32
N ALA A 55 0.18 -8.51 -11.91
CA ALA A 55 1.34 -7.99 -11.20
C ALA A 55 2.33 -7.29 -12.14
N ARG A 56 3.03 -6.25 -11.67
CA ARG A 56 4.07 -5.50 -12.42
C ARG A 56 5.34 -6.34 -12.61
N THR A 57 5.27 -7.44 -13.35
CA THR A 57 6.33 -8.46 -13.45
C THR A 57 7.21 -8.36 -14.69
N LEU A 58 6.87 -7.49 -15.64
CA LEU A 58 7.57 -7.38 -16.92
C LEU A 58 8.25 -6.02 -17.07
N CYS A 59 9.42 -6.01 -17.68
CA CYS A 59 10.06 -4.76 -18.11
C CYS A 59 9.32 -4.14 -19.30
N ASN A 60 9.62 -2.88 -19.61
CA ASN A 60 8.97 -2.16 -20.71
C ASN A 60 9.07 -2.92 -22.06
N ALA A 61 10.24 -3.46 -22.40
CA ALA A 61 10.46 -4.19 -23.65
C ALA A 61 9.65 -5.50 -23.73
N CYS A 62 9.66 -6.32 -22.67
CA CYS A 62 8.94 -7.58 -22.62
C CYS A 62 7.42 -7.39 -22.58
N GLY A 63 6.95 -6.39 -21.83
CA GLY A 63 5.54 -6.04 -21.79
C GLY A 63 5.03 -5.62 -23.18
N LEU A 64 5.76 -4.74 -23.86
CA LEU A 64 5.44 -4.31 -25.23
C LEU A 64 5.40 -5.47 -26.23
N ARG A 65 6.38 -6.38 -26.18
CA ARG A 65 6.43 -7.54 -27.08
C ARG A 65 5.24 -8.48 -26.89
N LYS A 66 4.74 -8.65 -25.66
CA LYS A 66 3.52 -9.44 -25.42
C LYS A 66 2.29 -8.81 -26.08
N TYR A 67 2.13 -7.48 -26.06
CA TYR A 67 0.99 -6.82 -26.73
C TYR A 67 1.05 -6.89 -28.25
N ILE A 68 2.25 -6.87 -28.84
CA ILE A 68 2.44 -6.89 -30.30
C ILE A 68 2.28 -8.32 -30.88
N LEU A 69 2.56 -9.36 -30.08
CA LEU A 69 2.44 -10.76 -30.53
C LEU A 69 1.07 -11.40 -30.29
N THR A 70 0.19 -10.76 -29.51
CA THR A 70 -1.17 -11.25 -29.22
C THR A 70 -2.25 -10.41 -29.90
N SER A 71 -1.87 -9.59 -30.89
CA SER A 71 -2.79 -8.80 -31.72
C SER A 71 -2.80 -9.27 -33.16
#